data_AF-I1PG84-F1
#
_entry.id   AF-I1PG84-F1
#
_cell.length_a   1.000
_cell.length_b   1.000
_cell.length_c   1.000
_cell.angle_alpha   90.00
_cell.angle_beta   90.00
_cell.angle_gamma   90.00
#
_symmetry.space_group_name_H-M   'P 1'
#
loop_
_entity.id
_entity.type
_entity.pdbx_description
1 polymer ?
#
loop_
_entity_poly.entity_id
_entity_poly.type
_entity_poly.pdbx_seq_one_letter_code
_entity_poly.pdbx_strand_id
1 'polypeptide(L)' 'MSPGEEDVEASSDSGGSATRRCAACKFLRRRCSRDCVLAPHFPASDPHRYACVQRVFGAGNTARMLQVITDHYY' A
#
# COMPACT_ATOMS: atom_id res chain seq x y z
N MET A 1 -20.64 8.45 -35.36
CA MET A 1 -19.62 7.40 -35.18
C MET A 1 -18.60 7.89 -34.17
N SER A 2 -18.35 7.03 -33.19
CA SER A 2 -17.16 6.90 -32.35
C SER A 2 -16.86 7.96 -31.27
N PRO A 3 -16.57 7.49 -30.04
CA PRO A 3 -16.24 8.27 -28.86
C PRO A 3 -14.72 8.49 -28.74
N GLY A 4 -14.33 9.58 -28.10
CA GLY A 4 -12.95 9.91 -27.72
C GLY A 4 -13.03 11.25 -26.98
N GLU A 5 -12.48 11.45 -25.81
CA GLU A 5 -11.53 10.69 -25.01
C GLU A 5 -11.62 11.31 -23.61
N GLU A 6 -11.94 10.51 -22.60
CA GLU A 6 -11.92 10.98 -21.22
C GLU A 6 -10.46 11.01 -20.78
N ASP A 7 -9.85 12.19 -20.88
CA ASP A 7 -8.57 12.50 -20.25
C ASP A 7 -8.77 12.49 -18.73
N VAL A 8 -8.69 11.29 -18.14
CA VAL A 8 -8.49 11.12 -16.70
C VAL A 8 -7.07 11.57 -16.38
N GLU A 9 -6.96 12.88 -16.25
CA GLU A 9 -5.87 13.60 -15.64
C GLU A 9 -5.42 12.84 -14.38
N ALA A 10 -4.18 12.36 -14.39
CA ALA A 10 -3.54 11.76 -13.24
C ALA A 10 -3.19 12.87 -12.23
N SER A 11 -4.23 13.53 -11.71
CA SER A 11 -4.14 14.53 -10.67
C SER A 11 -4.02 13.80 -9.35
N SER A 12 -2.97 14.15 -8.63
CA SER A 12 -2.71 13.67 -7.29
C SER A 12 -3.78 14.24 -6.34
N ASP A 13 -4.83 13.48 -6.00
CA ASP A 13 -5.53 13.55 -4.72
C ASP A 13 -6.57 12.41 -4.53
N SER A 14 -6.82 12.08 -3.26
CA SER A 14 -8.08 11.56 -2.73
C SER A 14 -8.44 10.08 -2.87
N GLY A 15 -8.64 9.45 -1.70
CA GLY A 15 -9.24 8.14 -1.56
C GLY A 15 -10.68 8.09 -2.06
N GLY A 16 -11.03 7.00 -2.76
CA GLY A 16 -12.43 6.73 -3.11
C GLY A 16 -12.65 5.49 -3.98
N SER A 17 -12.88 4.36 -3.32
CA SER A 17 -13.82 3.31 -3.77
C SER A 17 -13.45 2.38 -4.96
N ALA A 18 -12.40 1.59 -4.77
CA ALA A 18 -12.33 0.22 -5.31
C ALA A 18 -11.40 -0.65 -4.43
N THR A 19 -11.67 -0.74 -3.12
CA THR A 19 -10.95 -1.55 -2.11
C THR A 19 -9.49 -1.93 -2.45
N ARG A 20 -8.63 -0.96 -2.81
CA ARG A 20 -7.27 -1.28 -3.25
C ARG A 20 -6.46 -1.65 -2.01
N ARG A 21 -6.30 -2.96 -1.78
CA ARG A 21 -5.42 -3.48 -0.73
C ARG A 21 -4.00 -2.98 -1.01
N CYS A 22 -3.29 -2.54 0.03
CA CYS A 22 -1.88 -2.19 -0.08
C CYS A 22 -1.05 -3.41 -0.55
N ALA A 23 0.14 -3.18 -1.10
CA ALA A 23 1.00 -4.24 -1.62
C ALA A 23 1.29 -5.32 -0.56
N ALA A 24 1.48 -4.90 0.70
CA ALA A 24 1.67 -5.82 1.82
C ALA A 24 0.46 -6.73 2.07
N CYS A 25 -0.74 -6.14 2.22
CA CYS A 25 -1.96 -6.91 2.48
C CYS A 25 -2.34 -7.81 1.30
N LYS A 26 -2.02 -7.39 0.06
CA LYS A 26 -2.15 -8.22 -1.15
C LYS A 26 -1.22 -9.43 -1.07
N PHE A 27 0.05 -9.25 -0.72
CA PHE A 27 1.02 -10.34 -0.58
C PHE A 27 0.67 -11.30 0.56
N LEU A 28 0.28 -10.77 1.71
CA LEU A 28 -0.13 -11.50 2.91
C LEU A 28 -1.51 -12.17 2.77
N ARG A 29 -2.23 -11.92 1.67
CA ARG A 29 -3.60 -12.42 1.43
C ARG A 29 -4.59 -12.09 2.56
N ARG A 30 -4.41 -10.93 3.21
CA ARG A 30 -5.26 -10.46 4.32
C ARG A 30 -6.08 -9.23 3.93
N ARG A 31 -7.10 -8.91 4.74
CA ARG A 31 -7.89 -7.69 4.56
C ARG A 31 -7.04 -6.46 4.90
N CYS A 32 -7.13 -5.42 4.08
CA CYS A 32 -6.51 -4.12 4.33
C CYS A 32 -7.56 -3.22 5.02
N SER A 33 -7.34 -2.85 6.28
CA SER A 33 -8.15 -1.85 7.00
C SER A 33 -7.79 -0.43 6.56
N ARG A 34 -8.61 0.56 6.94
CA ARG A 34 -8.29 1.99 6.75
C ARG A 34 -7.09 2.40 7.61
N ASP A 35 -6.96 1.82 8.79
CA ASP A 35 -5.85 2.05 9.75
C ASP A 35 -4.66 1.13 9.51
N CYS A 36 -4.43 0.69 8.26
CA CYS A 36 -3.35 -0.23 7.96
C CYS A 36 -2.00 0.49 8.03
N VAL A 37 -1.21 0.20 9.07
CA VAL A 37 0.15 0.74 9.25
C VAL A 37 1.08 0.47 8.06
N LEU A 38 0.79 -0.54 7.23
CA LEU A 38 1.58 -0.87 6.04
C LEU A 38 1.16 -0.08 4.80
N ALA A 39 -0.04 0.50 4.77
CA ALA A 39 -0.60 1.15 3.58
C ALA A 39 0.19 2.39 3.12
N PRO A 40 0.64 3.29 4.02
CA PRO A 40 1.45 4.45 3.61
C PRO A 40 2.83 4.06 3.05
N HIS A 41 3.39 2.93 3.49
CA HIS A 41 4.75 2.52 3.12
C HIS A 41 4.79 1.58 1.89
N PHE A 42 3.69 0.87 1.63
CA PHE A 42 3.60 -0.15 0.59
C PHE A 42 2.38 0.08 -0.32
N PRO A 43 2.43 1.09 -1.21
CA PRO A 43 1.32 1.40 -2.10
C PRO A 43 1.03 0.23 -3.05
N ALA A 44 -0.23 0.11 -3.50
CA ALA A 44 -0.65 -0.97 -4.39
C ALA A 44 0.02 -0.92 -5.79
N SER A 45 0.56 0.23 -6.19
CA SER A 45 1.29 0.45 -7.44
C SER A 45 2.64 -0.27 -7.48
N ASP A 46 3.24 -0.55 -6.33
CA ASP A 46 4.58 -1.15 -6.24
C ASP A 46 4.57 -2.43 -5.38
N PRO A 47 4.10 -3.56 -5.94
CA PRO A 47 4.09 -4.85 -5.25
C PRO A 47 5.50 -5.42 -5.01
N HIS A 48 6.49 -5.03 -5.82
CA HIS A 48 7.86 -5.52 -5.70
C HIS A 48 8.54 -5.02 -4.43
N ARG A 49 8.26 -3.78 -4.03
CA ARG A 49 8.80 -3.19 -2.79
C ARG A 49 8.51 -4.03 -1.56
N TYR A 50 7.27 -4.50 -1.40
CA TYR A 50 6.95 -5.38 -0.26
C TYR A 50 7.62 -6.75 -0.38
N ALA A 51 7.70 -7.32 -1.58
CA ALA A 51 8.35 -8.61 -1.79
C ALA A 51 9.84 -8.59 -1.41
N CYS A 52 10.57 -7.53 -1.76
CA CYS A 52 11.98 -7.35 -1.38
C CYS A 52 12.15 -7.24 0.14
N VAL A 53 11.36 -6.38 0.79
CA VAL A 53 11.44 -6.15 2.25
C VAL A 53 11.05 -7.42 3.01
N GLN A 54 9.97 -8.08 2.61
CA GLN A 54 9.54 -9.35 3.17
C GLN A 54 10.62 -10.44 3.04
N ARG A 55 11.36 -10.47 1.92
CA ARG A 55 12.39 -11.47 1.68
C ARG A 55 13.60 -11.28 2.59
N VAL A 56 14.01 -10.04 2.83
CA VAL A 56 15.20 -9.72 3.63
C VAL A 56 14.88 -9.74 5.12
N PHE A 57 13.79 -9.09 5.53
CA PHE A 57 13.46 -8.90 6.94
C PHE A 57 12.42 -9.90 7.43
N GLY A 58 11.50 -10.36 6.58
CA GLY A 58 10.35 -11.17 6.99
C GLY A 58 9.18 -10.33 7.53
N ALA A 59 7.95 -10.82 7.33
CA ALA A 59 6.71 -10.09 7.65
C ALA A 59 6.66 -9.56 9.08
N GLY A 60 7.00 -10.40 10.05
CA GLY A 60 6.94 -10.05 11.47
C GLY A 60 7.96 -8.98 11.86
N ASN A 61 9.14 -8.97 11.23
CA ASN A 61 10.16 -7.96 11.49
C ASN A 61 9.79 -6.66 10.79
N THR A 62 9.29 -6.71 9.55
CA THR A 62 8.79 -5.53 8.84
C THR A 62 7.70 -4.81 9.64
N ALA A 63 6.72 -5.55 10.18
CA ALA A 63 5.67 -4.96 11.01
C ALA A 63 6.21 -4.35 12.31
N ARG A 64 7.09 -5.07 13.04
CA ARG A 64 7.71 -4.57 14.28
C ARG A 64 8.55 -3.31 14.05
N MET A 65 9.36 -3.28 12.99
CA MET A 65 10.18 -2.11 12.66
C MET A 65 9.32 -0.89 12.36
N LEU A 66 8.24 -1.06 11.58
CA LEU A 66 7.33 0.04 11.29
C LEU A 66 6.58 0.53 12.54
N GLN A 67 6.24 -0.37 13.47
CA GLN A 67 5.65 0.01 14.76
C GLN A 67 6.63 0.85 15.59
N VAL A 68 7.88 0.39 15.74
CA VAL A 68 8.93 1.14 16.48
C VAL A 68 9.16 2.52 15.85
N ILE A 69 9.23 2.61 14.53
CA ILE A 69 9.34 3.90 13.83
C ILE A 69 8.11 4.77 14.10
N THR A 70 6.90 4.21 14.07
CA THR A 70 5.68 4.99 14.32
C THR A 70 5.64 5.51 15.76
N ASP A 71 6.03 4.70 16.73
CA ASP A 71 6.01 5.06 18.17
C ASP A 71 7.09 6.09 18.54
N HIS A 72 8.21 6.17 17.81
CA HIS A 72 9.28 7.14 18.09
C HIS A 72 9.06 8.52 17.47
N TYR A 73 8.24 8.62 16.44
CA TYR A 73 7.98 9.88 15.73
C TYR A 73 6.68 10.57 16.19
N TYR A 74 6.08 10.09 17.29
CA TYR A 74 4.91 10.64 17.96
C TYR A 74 5.20 10.88 19.45
#